data_AF-A0A7C1BGJ1-F1
#
_entry.id   AF-A0A7C1BGJ1-F1
#
_cell.length_a   1.000
_cell.length_b   1.000
_cell.length_c   1.000
_cell.angle_alpha   90.00
_cell.angle_beta   90.00
_cell.angle_gamma   90.00
#
_symmetry.space_group_name_H-M   'P 1'
#
loop_
_entity.id
_entity.type
_entity.pdbx_description
1 polymer ?
#
loop_
_entity_poly.entity_id
_entity_poly.type
_entity_poly.pdbx_seq_one_letter_code
_entity_poly.pdbx_strand_id
1 'polypeptide(L)'
;GDISCDVGGAVEFTLKCTDPGNPAFTYFPGDGRLEDGVKADGITVLAVDNLPAELARDSSDYFSHVLKNYVPDIVRADYSRDFDEVNLPAPIKRAVIVYRGNLTPDYLYLREHLG
;
A
#
# COMPACT_ATOMS: atom_id res chain seq x y z
N GLY A 1 16.74 4.53 -5.78
CA GLY A 1 15.85 3.79 -4.90
C GLY A 1 14.76 3.19 -5.74
N ASP A 2 14.36 1.98 -5.42
CA ASP A 2 13.18 1.35 -6.00
C ASP A 2 11.95 1.84 -5.22
N ILE A 3 10.86 2.19 -5.92
CA ILE A 3 9.64 2.74 -5.31
C ILE A 3 8.51 1.72 -5.32
N SER A 4 8.50 0.75 -6.24
CA SER A 4 7.54 -0.36 -6.19
C SER A 4 8.02 -1.48 -5.27
N CYS A 5 9.32 -1.54 -4.99
CA CYS A 5 9.94 -2.53 -4.08
C CYS A 5 9.71 -3.99 -4.51
N ASP A 6 9.37 -4.22 -5.78
CA ASP A 6 9.15 -5.55 -6.35
C ASP A 6 10.45 -6.36 -6.31
N VAL A 7 10.52 -7.41 -5.48
CA VAL A 7 11.70 -8.28 -5.41
C VAL A 7 11.87 -9.03 -6.74
N GLY A 8 12.93 -8.70 -7.47
CA GLY A 8 13.16 -9.18 -8.86
C GLY A 8 12.27 -8.52 -9.92
N GLY A 9 11.66 -7.36 -9.63
CA GLY A 9 10.78 -6.63 -10.55
C GLY A 9 11.49 -5.56 -11.36
N ALA A 10 11.10 -4.29 -11.20
CA ALA A 10 11.51 -3.18 -12.06
C ALA A 10 13.02 -2.87 -12.04
N VAL A 11 13.73 -3.28 -10.98
CA VAL A 11 15.19 -3.21 -10.87
C VAL A 11 15.71 -4.61 -10.52
N GLU A 12 16.50 -5.20 -11.41
CA GLU A 12 16.96 -6.61 -11.32
C GLU A 12 17.75 -6.95 -10.05
N PHE A 13 18.38 -5.95 -9.41
CA PHE A 13 19.10 -6.07 -8.14
C PHE A 13 18.30 -5.62 -6.89
N THR A 14 17.00 -5.35 -7.02
CA THR A 14 16.07 -5.28 -5.87
C THR A 14 15.83 -6.70 -5.36
N LEU A 15 16.76 -7.20 -4.54
CA LEU A 15 16.78 -8.59 -4.05
C LEU A 15 16.16 -8.75 -2.64
N LYS A 16 15.74 -7.65 -2.00
CA LYS A 16 15.18 -7.59 -0.65
C LYS A 16 14.40 -6.28 -0.48
N CYS A 17 13.20 -6.33 0.10
CA CYS A 17 12.52 -5.13 0.61
C CYS A 17 13.20 -4.67 1.92
N THR A 18 13.36 -3.36 2.09
CA THR A 18 13.87 -2.76 3.33
C THR A 18 12.73 -2.16 4.17
N ASP A 19 12.90 -2.20 5.49
CA ASP A 19 11.98 -1.58 6.44
C ASP A 19 12.54 -0.24 6.98
N PRO A 20 11.71 0.65 7.56
CA PRO A 20 12.16 1.94 8.11
C PRO A 20 13.28 1.86 9.18
N GLY A 21 13.42 0.73 9.88
CA GLY A 21 14.50 0.50 10.85
C GLY A 21 15.85 0.15 10.21
N ASN A 22 15.85 -0.33 8.97
CA ASN A 22 17.03 -0.65 8.17
C ASN A 22 16.76 -0.34 6.68
N PRO A 23 16.66 0.95 6.31
CA PRO A 23 16.03 1.39 5.05
C PRO A 23 16.89 1.20 3.79
N ALA A 24 18.14 0.74 3.92
CA ALA A 24 19.04 0.58 2.79
C ALA A 24 19.96 -0.65 2.94
N PHE A 25 20.30 -1.27 1.81
CA PHE A 25 21.37 -2.26 1.71
C PHE A 25 22.40 -1.82 0.67
N THR A 26 23.58 -2.41 0.69
CA THR A 26 24.60 -2.25 -0.34
C THR A 26 24.80 -3.57 -1.09
N TYR A 27 24.61 -3.51 -2.41
CA TYR A 27 24.84 -4.61 -3.34
C TYR A 27 26.25 -4.53 -3.93
N PHE A 28 26.96 -5.65 -4.00
CA PHE A 28 28.30 -5.76 -4.55
C PHE A 28 28.28 -6.49 -5.90
N PRO A 29 28.44 -5.81 -7.05
CA PRO A 29 28.29 -6.44 -8.37
C PRO A 29 29.37 -7.49 -8.72
N GLY A 30 30.49 -7.52 -7.98
CA GLY A 30 31.60 -8.44 -8.24
C GLY A 30 31.42 -9.86 -7.68
N ASP A 31 30.60 -10.02 -6.64
CA ASP A 31 30.31 -11.30 -5.98
C ASP A 31 28.80 -11.56 -5.79
N GLY A 32 27.94 -10.61 -6.18
CA GLY A 32 26.49 -10.67 -6.03
C GLY A 32 26.00 -10.47 -4.59
N ARG A 33 26.88 -10.08 -3.67
CA ARG A 33 26.60 -10.05 -2.23
C ARG A 33 25.78 -8.84 -1.81
N LEU A 34 25.04 -9.01 -0.72
CA LEU A 34 24.23 -7.98 -0.08
C LEU A 34 24.73 -7.79 1.36
N GLU A 35 24.94 -6.53 1.78
CA GLU A 35 25.09 -6.16 3.19
C GLU A 35 24.05 -5.11 3.57
N ASP A 36 23.51 -5.20 4.78
CA ASP A 36 22.65 -4.16 5.34
C ASP A 36 23.43 -2.87 5.65
N GLY A 37 22.79 -1.72 5.40
CA GLY A 37 23.37 -0.38 5.53
C GLY A 37 24.21 0.09 4.33
N VAL A 38 24.79 1.28 4.47
CA VAL A 38 25.69 1.91 3.49
C VAL A 38 27.11 1.37 3.69
N LYS A 39 27.72 0.85 2.62
CA LYS A 39 29.12 0.36 2.60
C LYS A 39 29.93 1.07 1.52
N ALA A 40 31.25 1.08 1.67
CA ALA A 40 32.14 1.45 0.58
C ALA A 40 32.11 0.39 -0.54
N ASP A 41 32.55 0.79 -1.74
CA ASP A 41 32.86 -0.09 -2.87
C ASP A 41 31.70 -0.98 -3.38
N GLY A 42 30.45 -0.58 -3.11
CA GLY A 42 29.23 -1.21 -3.62
C GLY A 42 28.12 -0.21 -3.95
N ILE A 43 27.02 -0.70 -4.53
CA ILE A 43 25.85 0.08 -4.93
C ILE A 43 24.84 0.10 -3.78
N THR A 44 24.65 1.25 -3.13
CA THR A 44 23.59 1.41 -2.11
C THR A 44 22.21 1.48 -2.76
N VAL A 45 21.30 0.63 -2.28
CA VAL A 45 19.91 0.50 -2.71
C VAL A 45 19.00 0.90 -1.54
N LEU A 46 18.03 1.77 -1.82
CA LEU A 46 16.93 2.13 -0.95
C LEU A 46 15.66 1.51 -1.56
N ALA A 47 14.96 0.65 -0.84
CA ALA A 47 13.80 -0.10 -1.31
C ALA A 47 12.75 -0.23 -0.19
N VAL A 48 12.31 0.93 0.34
CA VAL A 48 11.47 1.02 1.53
C VAL A 48 10.00 0.86 1.15
N ASP A 49 9.45 -0.31 1.50
CA ASP A 49 8.11 -0.79 1.10
C ASP A 49 6.95 0.11 1.59
N ASN A 50 7.21 0.97 2.57
CA ASN A 50 6.26 1.96 3.07
C ASN A 50 6.86 3.38 3.10
N LEU A 51 7.44 3.81 1.97
CA LEU A 51 7.98 5.17 1.80
C LEU A 51 7.03 6.32 2.24
N PRO A 52 5.68 6.24 2.13
CA PRO A 52 4.79 7.24 2.70
C PRO A 52 4.87 7.40 4.23
N ALA A 53 5.33 6.39 4.96
CA ALA A 53 5.52 6.46 6.42
C ALA A 53 6.78 7.25 6.82
N GLU A 54 7.81 7.33 5.96
CA GLU A 54 8.98 8.19 6.17
C GLU A 54 8.58 9.68 6.23
N LEU A 55 7.49 10.04 5.54
CA LEU A 55 6.84 11.35 5.59
C LEU A 55 5.42 11.25 6.18
N ALA A 56 5.26 10.49 7.28
CA ALA A 56 3.97 10.17 7.88
C ALA A 56 3.03 11.37 8.10
N ARG A 57 3.55 12.57 8.41
CA ARG A 57 2.75 13.79 8.52
C ARG A 57 2.13 14.16 7.17
N ASP A 58 2.98 14.45 6.19
CA ASP A 58 2.59 15.00 4.89
C ASP A 58 1.68 14.00 4.13
N SER A 59 2.00 12.71 4.23
CA SER A 59 1.16 11.61 3.73
C SER A 59 -0.22 11.59 4.42
N SER A 60 -0.28 11.78 5.73
CA SER A 60 -1.55 11.82 6.48
C SER A 60 -2.37 13.07 6.13
N ASP A 61 -1.73 14.23 6.02
CA ASP A 61 -2.39 15.50 5.68
C ASP A 61 -2.93 15.46 4.25
N TYR A 62 -2.17 14.93 3.28
CA TYR A 62 -2.61 14.74 1.90
C TYR A 62 -3.76 13.73 1.80
N PHE A 63 -3.62 12.53 2.38
CA PHE A 63 -4.68 11.52 2.41
C PHE A 63 -5.95 12.05 3.08
N SER A 64 -5.81 12.76 4.21
CA SER A 64 -6.92 13.41 4.91
C SER A 64 -7.60 14.47 4.04
N HIS A 65 -6.83 15.28 3.29
CA HIS A 65 -7.37 16.29 2.38
C HIS A 65 -8.21 15.66 1.25
N VAL A 66 -7.75 14.54 0.67
CA VAL A 66 -8.52 13.80 -0.34
C VAL A 66 -9.76 13.16 0.28
N LEU A 67 -9.62 12.44 1.40
CA LEU A 67 -10.71 11.70 2.06
C LEU A 67 -11.83 12.63 2.56
N LYS A 68 -11.50 13.84 3.06
CA LYS A 68 -12.47 14.85 3.54
C LYS A 68 -13.53 15.23 2.50
N ASN A 69 -13.26 15.07 1.20
CA ASN A 69 -14.25 15.32 0.15
C ASN A 69 -15.37 14.26 0.12
N TYR A 70 -15.10 13.04 0.59
CA TYR A 70 -16.05 11.93 0.60
C TYR A 70 -16.75 11.73 1.95
N VAL A 71 -16.13 12.14 3.06
CA VAL A 71 -16.68 12.00 4.43
C VAL A 71 -18.13 12.52 4.56
N PRO A 72 -18.53 13.69 3.99
CA PRO A 72 -19.89 14.20 4.14
C PRO A 72 -20.97 13.31 3.51
N ASP A 73 -20.62 12.54 2.48
CA ASP A 73 -21.56 11.66 1.79
C ASP A 73 -21.57 10.26 2.42
N ILE A 74 -20.39 9.78 2.87
CA ILE A 74 -20.26 8.58 3.71
C ILE A 74 -21.15 8.72 4.97
N VAL A 75 -21.03 9.83 5.70
CA VAL A 75 -21.77 10.06 6.96
C VAL A 75 -23.30 10.22 6.74
N ARG A 76 -23.73 10.57 5.52
CA ARG A 76 -25.15 10.74 5.17
C ARG A 76 -25.76 9.52 4.44
N ALA A 77 -24.96 8.52 4.10
CA ALA A 77 -25.43 7.36 3.37
C ALA A 77 -26.42 6.52 4.20
N ASP A 78 -27.47 6.03 3.54
CA ASP A 78 -28.52 5.25 4.19
C ASP A 78 -28.13 3.77 4.30
N TYR A 79 -27.34 3.44 5.32
CA TYR A 79 -26.93 2.07 5.67
C TYR A 79 -28.09 1.17 6.16
N SER A 80 -29.36 1.63 6.11
CA SER A 80 -30.54 0.77 6.32
C SER A 80 -30.87 -0.09 5.09
N ARG A 81 -30.37 0.29 3.90
CA ARG A 81 -30.68 -0.34 2.62
C ARG A 81 -29.74 -1.50 2.25
N ASP A 82 -30.06 -2.16 1.15
CA ASP A 82 -29.18 -3.14 0.50
C ASP A 82 -28.07 -2.45 -0.32
N PHE A 83 -26.96 -3.15 -0.52
CA PHE A 83 -25.71 -2.58 -1.00
C PHE A 83 -25.88 -1.77 -2.30
N ASP A 84 -26.63 -2.29 -3.27
CA ASP A 84 -26.84 -1.66 -4.58
C ASP A 84 -27.63 -0.34 -4.47
N GLU A 85 -28.49 -0.21 -3.46
CA GLU A 85 -29.29 1.00 -3.20
C GLU A 85 -28.56 2.05 -2.33
N VAL A 86 -27.50 1.70 -1.61
CA VAL A 86 -26.78 2.68 -0.78
C VAL A 86 -26.15 3.75 -1.66
N ASN A 87 -26.58 5.01 -1.46
CA ASN A 87 -26.01 6.16 -2.14
C ASN A 87 -24.64 6.53 -1.53
N LEU A 88 -23.58 5.94 -2.09
CA LEU A 88 -22.18 6.28 -1.78
C LEU A 88 -21.49 6.80 -3.05
N PRO A 89 -20.52 7.74 -2.94
CA PRO A 89 -19.70 8.15 -4.07
C PRO A 89 -19.06 6.94 -4.75
N ALA A 90 -19.11 6.86 -6.08
CA ALA A 90 -18.70 5.66 -6.82
C ALA A 90 -17.29 5.11 -6.49
N PRO A 91 -16.24 5.93 -6.22
CA PRO A 91 -14.95 5.44 -5.75
C PRO A 91 -15.04 4.73 -4.38
N ILE A 92 -15.83 5.27 -3.46
CA ILE A 92 -16.05 4.69 -2.13
C ILE A 92 -16.89 3.42 -2.23
N LYS A 93 -17.95 3.43 -3.05
CA LYS A 93 -18.84 2.27 -3.20
C LYS A 93 -18.07 1.03 -3.67
N ARG A 94 -17.17 1.17 -4.65
CA ARG A 94 -16.28 0.10 -5.10
C ARG A 94 -15.19 -0.30 -4.10
N ALA A 95 -14.89 0.53 -3.09
CA ALA A 95 -13.93 0.23 -2.04
C ALA A 95 -14.56 -0.44 -0.79
N VAL A 96 -15.88 -0.64 -0.77
CA VAL A 96 -16.55 -1.40 0.31
C VAL A 96 -16.34 -2.89 0.06
N ILE A 97 -15.38 -3.50 0.77
CA ILE A 97 -15.10 -4.95 0.71
C ILE A 97 -16.20 -5.76 1.40
N VAL A 98 -16.68 -5.29 2.56
CA VAL A 98 -17.70 -5.95 3.38
C VAL A 98 -18.83 -4.97 3.68
N TYR A 99 -20.07 -5.39 3.39
CA TYR A 99 -21.29 -4.68 3.73
C TYR A 99 -22.17 -5.58 4.61
N ARG A 100 -22.58 -5.10 5.80
CA ARG A 100 -23.43 -5.85 6.75
C ARG A 100 -22.95 -7.29 7.01
N GLY A 101 -21.65 -7.45 7.27
CA GLY A 101 -21.03 -8.76 7.55
C GLY A 101 -20.90 -9.71 6.35
N ASN A 102 -21.29 -9.27 5.14
CA ASN A 102 -21.19 -10.04 3.91
C ASN A 102 -20.19 -9.37 2.95
N LEU A 103 -19.41 -10.17 2.22
CA LEU A 103 -18.60 -9.67 1.10
C LEU A 103 -19.51 -9.10 0.01
N THR A 104 -19.14 -7.94 -0.53
CA THR A 104 -19.81 -7.30 -1.67
C THR A 104 -19.44 -8.01 -2.99
N PRO A 105 -20.20 -7.80 -4.09
CA PRO A 105 -20.07 -8.59 -5.32
C PRO A 105 -18.63 -8.68 -5.87
N ASP A 106 -17.94 -7.55 -6.00
CA ASP A 106 -16.58 -7.47 -6.55
C ASP A 106 -15.54 -8.22 -5.69
N TYR A 107 -15.84 -8.49 -4.42
CA TYR A 107 -14.95 -9.12 -3.44
C TYR A 107 -15.38 -10.54 -3.04
N LEU A 108 -16.37 -11.14 -3.71
CA LEU A 108 -16.82 -12.51 -3.42
C LEU A 108 -15.71 -13.55 -3.56
N TYR A 109 -14.70 -13.32 -4.41
CA TYR A 109 -13.53 -14.19 -4.58
C TYR A 109 -12.75 -14.41 -3.28
N LEU A 110 -12.79 -13.44 -2.34
CA LEU A 110 -12.11 -13.58 -1.04
C LEU A 110 -12.68 -14.73 -0.19
N ARG A 111 -13.88 -15.26 -0.51
CA ARG A 111 -14.40 -16.49 0.13
C ARG A 111 -13.50 -17.70 -0.08
N GLU A 112 -12.72 -17.75 -1.16
CA GLU A 112 -11.77 -18.84 -1.44
C GLU A 112 -10.48 -18.72 -0.60
N HIS A 113 -10.34 -17.65 0.17
CA HIS A 113 -9.19 -17.35 1.04
C HIS A 113 -9.59 -17.15 2.52
N LEU A 114 -10.87 -17.30 2.83
CA LEU A 114 -11.45 -17.25 4.18
C LEU A 114 -11.91 -18.68 4.53
N GLY A 115 -11.13 -19.34 5.39
CA GLY A 115 -11.22 -20.79 5.66
C GLY A 115 -12.48 -21.28 6.36
#